data_AF-A0A383CPF0-F1
#
_entry.id   AF-A0A383CPF0-F1
#
_cell.length_a   1.000
_cell.length_b   1.000
_cell.length_c   1.000
_cell.angle_alpha   90.00
_cell.angle_beta   90.00
_cell.angle_gamma   90.00
#
_symmetry.space_group_name_H-M   'P 1'
#
loop_
_entity.id
_entity.type
_entity.pdbx_description
1 polymer ?
#
loop_
_entity_poly.entity_id
_entity_poly.type
_entity_poly.pdbx_seq_one_letter_code
_entity_poly.pdbx_strand_id
1 'polypeptide(L)'
;MDCFFALGTFLKSVGHEIDDSSTNRFSRDGFEGASTEYLAEGGEEELFWRVWFMTNQDVLLFLTYASRKDEQNLEREAVDSIVDSIRMISA
;
A
#
# COMPACT_ATOMS: atom_id res chain seq x y z
N MET A 1 0.97 7.10 -14.93
CA MET A 1 1.17 5.65 -14.74
C MET A 1 0.01 5.14 -13.90
N ASP A 2 -0.60 3.99 -14.18
CA ASP A 2 -1.77 3.50 -13.42
C ASP A 2 -1.32 2.79 -12.13
N CYS A 3 -1.52 3.45 -10.97
CA CYS A 3 -1.18 2.91 -9.66
C CYS A 3 -1.91 1.59 -9.34
N PHE A 4 -3.15 1.43 -9.80
CA PHE A 4 -3.91 0.21 -9.55
C PHE A 4 -3.33 -0.96 -10.36
N PHE A 5 -2.92 -0.71 -11.59
CA PHE A 5 -2.24 -1.72 -12.40
C PHE A 5 -0.87 -2.10 -11.81
N ALA A 6 -0.10 -1.12 -11.32
CA ALA A 6 1.18 -1.37 -10.64
C ALA A 6 0.98 -2.23 -9.38
N LEU A 7 -0.04 -1.91 -8.57
CA LEU A 7 -0.42 -2.69 -7.40
C LEU A 7 -0.79 -4.13 -7.76
N GLY A 8 -1.63 -4.35 -8.76
CA GLY A 8 -2.00 -5.70 -9.19
C GLY A 8 -0.83 -6.52 -9.71
N THR A 9 0.08 -5.88 -10.44
CA THR A 9 1.31 -6.53 -10.93
C THR A 9 2.22 -6.93 -9.75
N PHE A 10 2.33 -6.08 -8.74
CA PHE A 10 3.07 -6.38 -7.51
C PHE A 10 2.45 -7.56 -6.75
N LEU A 11 1.16 -7.54 -6.47
CA LEU A 11 0.51 -8.63 -5.72
C LEU A 11 0.72 -9.97 -6.43
N LYS A 12 0.55 -9.99 -7.75
CA LYS A 12 0.78 -11.20 -8.54
C LYS A 12 2.21 -11.71 -8.44
N SER A 13 3.21 -10.84 -8.34
CA SER A 13 4.61 -11.24 -8.21
C SER A 13 4.93 -11.83 -6.83
N VAL A 14 4.17 -11.46 -5.80
CA VAL A 14 4.29 -12.02 -4.44
C VAL A 14 3.28 -13.13 -4.14
N GLY A 15 2.57 -13.64 -5.16
CA GLY A 15 1.65 -14.76 -5.01
C GLY A 15 0.26 -14.40 -4.46
N HIS A 16 -0.11 -13.12 -4.48
CA HIS A 16 -1.41 -12.61 -4.06
C HIS A 16 -2.22 -12.09 -5.26
N GLU A 17 -3.54 -12.11 -5.15
CA GLU A 17 -4.45 -11.50 -6.13
C GLU A 17 -5.01 -10.19 -5.59
N ILE A 18 -5.47 -9.30 -6.48
CA ILE A 18 -6.26 -8.15 -6.06
C ILE A 18 -7.57 -8.66 -5.47
N ASP A 19 -7.84 -8.23 -4.24
CA ASP A 19 -9.14 -8.39 -3.60
C ASP A 19 -9.80 -7.02 -3.52
N ASP A 20 -10.92 -6.86 -4.22
CA ASP A 20 -11.66 -5.60 -4.29
C ASP A 20 -12.18 -5.14 -2.91
N SER A 21 -12.29 -6.04 -1.92
CA SER A 21 -12.75 -5.69 -0.57
C SER A 21 -11.66 -5.06 0.31
N SER A 22 -10.38 -5.32 0.01
CA SER A 22 -9.22 -4.78 0.72
C SER A 22 -8.43 -3.76 -0.09
N THR A 23 -8.74 -3.61 -1.38
CA THR A 23 -8.08 -2.68 -2.28
C THR A 23 -8.80 -1.32 -2.30
N ASN A 24 -8.05 -0.25 -2.10
CA ASN A 24 -8.56 1.11 -2.15
C ASN A 24 -7.89 1.89 -3.29
N ARG A 25 -8.68 2.69 -4.00
CA ARG A 25 -8.20 3.68 -4.98
C ARG A 25 -8.48 5.07 -4.43
N PHE A 26 -7.50 5.96 -4.51
CA PHE A 26 -7.64 7.30 -3.99
C PHE A 26 -7.00 8.34 -4.89
N SER A 27 -7.49 9.57 -4.77
CA SER A 27 -6.92 10.77 -5.39
C SER A 27 -6.90 11.86 -4.33
N ARG A 28 -5.75 12.49 -4.10
CA ARG A 28 -5.58 13.53 -3.08
C ARG A 28 -4.51 14.51 -3.51
N ASP A 29 -4.69 15.80 -3.23
CA ASP A 29 -3.68 16.85 -3.42
C ASP A 29 -2.94 16.81 -4.78
N GLY A 30 -3.64 16.44 -5.86
CA GLY A 30 -3.07 16.37 -7.22
C GLY A 30 -2.28 15.10 -7.55
N PHE A 31 -2.25 14.10 -6.66
CA PHE A 31 -1.70 12.78 -6.93
C PHE A 31 -2.76 11.67 -6.85
N GLU A 32 -2.48 10.58 -7.54
CA GLU A 32 -3.33 9.39 -7.60
C GLU A 32 -2.65 8.23 -6.87
N GLY A 33 -3.42 7.33 -6.29
CA GLY A 33 -2.86 6.16 -5.63
C GLY A 33 -3.80 4.98 -5.53
N ALA A 34 -3.20 3.84 -5.22
CA ALA A 34 -3.89 2.59 -4.91
C ALA A 34 -3.18 1.93 -3.73
N SER A 35 -3.94 1.27 -2.87
CA SER A 35 -3.41 0.54 -1.73
C SER A 35 -4.15 -0.76 -1.51
N THR A 36 -3.50 -1.73 -0.87
CA THR A 36 -4.20 -2.92 -0.35
C THR A 36 -3.57 -3.38 0.95
N GLU A 37 -4.32 -4.22 1.64
CA GLU A 37 -3.87 -4.96 2.81
C GLU A 37 -3.93 -6.46 2.50
N TYR A 38 -2.95 -7.25 2.94
CA TYR A 38 -2.97 -8.70 2.77
C TYR A 38 -2.18 -9.40 3.88
N LEU A 39 -2.47 -10.69 4.09
CA LEU A 39 -1.73 -11.55 4.99
C LEU A 39 -0.80 -12.45 4.18
N ALA A 40 0.42 -12.65 4.66
CA ALA A 40 1.37 -13.58 4.07
C ALA A 40 2.05 -14.43 5.15
N GLU A 41 2.38 -15.67 4.83
CA GLU A 41 3.14 -16.54 5.72
C GLU A 41 4.60 -16.06 5.79
N GLY A 42 5.05 -15.68 7.00
CA GLY A 42 6.43 -15.31 7.30
C GLY A 42 7.29 -16.46 7.82
N GLY A 43 6.92 -17.71 7.50
CA GLY A 43 7.51 -18.91 8.09
C GLY A 43 6.78 -19.32 9.37
N GLU A 44 7.28 -18.92 10.54
CA GLU A 44 6.69 -19.31 11.85
C GLU A 44 5.56 -18.37 12.31
N GLU A 45 5.39 -17.21 11.68
CA GLU A 45 4.42 -16.19 12.05
C GLU A 45 3.63 -15.68 10.83
N GLU A 46 2.36 -15.32 11.02
CA GLU A 46 1.57 -14.60 10.02
C GLU A 46 1.95 -13.12 10.02
N LEU A 47 2.36 -12.59 8.86
CA LEU A 47 2.65 -11.18 8.67
C LEU A 47 1.48 -10.47 8.02
N PHE A 48 1.15 -9.30 8.55
CA PHE A 48 0.21 -8.38 7.95
C PHE A 48 0.95 -7.33 7.14
N TRP A 49 0.55 -7.19 5.88
CA TRP A 49 1.14 -6.28 4.92
C TRP A 49 0.14 -5.20 4.52
N ARG A 50 0.65 -3.99 4.38
CA ARG A 50 -0.05 -2.87 3.75
C ARG A 50 0.86 -2.28 2.70
N VAL A 51 0.32 -2.03 1.52
CA VAL A 51 1.09 -1.51 0.38
C VAL A 51 0.37 -0.35 -0.26
N TRP A 52 1.13 0.66 -0.69
CA TRP A 52 0.63 1.83 -1.39
C TRP A 52 1.48 2.12 -2.63
N PHE A 53 0.81 2.40 -3.72
CA PHE A 53 1.37 3.02 -4.92
C PHE A 53 0.78 4.41 -5.06
N MET A 54 1.63 5.43 -5.21
CA MET A 54 1.22 6.83 -5.37
C MET A 54 1.98 7.48 -6.53
N THR A 55 1.33 8.34 -7.30
CA THR A 55 1.96 9.00 -8.44
C THR A 55 1.43 10.41 -8.67
N ASN A 56 2.33 11.33 -9.00
CA ASN A 56 2.02 12.63 -9.57
C ASN A 56 2.20 12.64 -11.11
N GLN A 57 2.12 11.48 -11.75
CA GLN A 57 2.40 11.22 -13.17
C GLN A 57 3.89 11.19 -13.56
N ASP A 58 4.73 12.00 -12.91
CA ASP A 58 6.18 12.04 -13.17
C ASP A 58 6.95 10.99 -12.37
N VAL A 59 6.54 10.75 -11.12
CA VAL A 59 7.16 9.83 -10.19
C VAL A 59 6.14 8.79 -9.72
N LEU A 60 6.58 7.55 -9.58
CA LEU A 60 5.85 6.50 -8.86
C LEU A 60 6.54 6.24 -7.51
N LEU A 61 5.82 6.45 -6.42
CA LEU A 61 6.22 6.10 -5.07
C LEU A 61 5.57 4.77 -4.68
N PHE A 62 6.40 3.82 -4.25
CA PHE A 62 5.95 2.54 -3.69
C PHE A 62 6.32 2.48 -2.21
N LEU A 63 5.33 2.27 -1.36
CA LEU A 63 5.49 2.14 0.09
C LEU A 63 4.95 0.81 0.56
N THR A 64 5.65 0.22 1.51
CA THR A 64 5.26 -1.04 2.15
C THR A 64 5.40 -0.92 3.64
N TYR A 65 4.41 -1.44 4.36
CA TYR A 65 4.45 -1.68 5.79
C TYR A 65 4.19 -3.16 6.04
N ALA A 66 4.95 -3.73 6.97
CA ALA A 66 4.79 -5.10 7.41
C ALA A 66 4.90 -5.16 8.93
N SER A 67 4.03 -5.93 9.57
CA SER A 67 4.10 -6.24 10.99
C SER A 67 3.60 -7.64 11.26
N ARG A 68 3.79 -8.09 12.50
CA ARG A 68 3.07 -9.26 12.97
C ARG A 68 1.59 -8.96 13.00
N LYS A 69 0.78 -9.97 12.65
CA LYS A 69 -0.68 -9.84 12.57
C LYS A 69 -1.32 -9.35 13.88
N ASP A 70 -0.77 -9.71 15.03
CA ASP A 70 -1.26 -9.29 16.35
C ASP A 70 -0.84 -7.86 16.73
N GLU A 71 0.22 -7.33 16.13
CA GLU A 71 0.73 -5.98 16.37
C GLU A 71 0.15 -4.93 15.41
N GLN A 72 -0.48 -5.35 14.30
CA GLN A 72 -0.95 -4.44 13.23
C GLN A 72 -1.80 -3.25 13.71
N ASN A 73 -2.62 -3.47 14.75
CA ASN A 73 -3.54 -2.44 15.23
C ASN A 73 -2.86 -1.41 16.14
N LEU A 74 -1.74 -1.77 16.76
CA LEU A 74 -0.97 -0.86 17.62
C LEU A 74 -0.27 0.22 16.79
N GLU A 75 0.18 -0.13 15.59
CA GLU A 75 0.95 0.76 14.73
C GLU A 75 0.12 1.42 13.63
N ARG A 76 -1.13 0.96 13.41
CA ARG A 76 -1.98 1.41 12.31
C ARG A 76 -2.12 2.93 12.25
N GLU A 77 -2.44 3.58 13.37
CA GLU A 77 -2.61 5.04 13.43
C GLU A 77 -1.32 5.80 13.07
N ALA A 78 -0.17 5.30 13.54
CA ALA A 78 1.12 5.90 13.23
C ALA A 78 1.46 5.74 11.74
N VAL A 79 1.24 4.55 11.18
CA VAL A 79 1.46 4.27 9.75
C VAL A 79 0.52 5.12 8.88
N ASP A 80 -0.76 5.19 9.23
CA ASP A 80 -1.74 6.02 8.53
C ASP A 80 -1.33 7.49 8.56
N SER A 81 -0.91 8.00 9.71
CA SER A 81 -0.42 9.38 9.85
C SER A 81 0.82 9.66 9.01
N ILE A 82 1.74 8.70 8.90
CA ILE A 82 2.93 8.83 8.05
C ILE A 82 2.50 8.90 6.58
N VAL A 83 1.67 7.96 6.10
CA VAL A 83 1.20 7.94 4.71
C VAL A 83 0.39 9.20 4.40
N ASP A 84 -0.47 9.64 5.32
CA ASP A 84 -1.27 10.85 5.20
C ASP A 84 -0.45 12.14 5.28
N SER A 85 0.76 12.11 5.82
CA SER A 85 1.65 13.27 5.78
C SER A 85 2.35 13.46 4.43
N ILE A 86 2.28 12.47 3.53
CA ILE A 86 2.99 12.52 2.26
C ILE A 86 2.42 13.59 1.34
N ARG A 87 3.34 14.35 0.75
CA ARG A 87 3.10 15.39 -0.25
C ARG A 87 3.99 15.09 -1.45
N MET A 88 3.39 14.94 -2.62
CA MET A 88 4.12 14.87 -3.88
C MET A 88 4.12 16.26 -4.52
N ILE A 89 5.29 16.88 -4.63
CA ILE A 89 5.44 18.20 -5.27
C ILE A 89 5.65 17.96 -6.76
N SER A 90 4.76 18.48 -7.60
CA SER A 90 4.99 18.58 -9.05
C SER A 90 6.03 19.67 -9.32
N ALA A 91 6.93 19.42 -10.27
CA ALA A 91 7.95 20.39 -10.69
C ALA A 91 7.37 21.67 -11.30
#